data_AF-A0A5Q0G911-F1
#
_entry.id   AF-A0A5Q0G911-F1
#
_cell.length_a   1.000
_cell.length_b   1.000
_cell.length_c   1.000
_cell.angle_alpha   90.00
_cell.angle_beta   90.00
_cell.angle_gamma   90.00
#
_symmetry.space_group_name_H-M   'P 1'
#
loop_
_entity.id
_entity.type
_entity.pdbx_description
1 polymer ?
#
loop_
_entity_poly.entity_id
_entity_poly.type
_entity_poly.pdbx_seq_one_letter_code
_entity_poly.pdbx_strand_id
1 'polypeptide(L)' 'MLYKSNEDLPLEVRSQLSQSHQDLYRAAFNSAIHWYGEVAKAHHVALSAVRMQSAMDRTVVLQG' A
#
# COMPACT_ATOMS: atom_id res chain seq x y z
N MET A 1 -12.67 -4.23 -8.16
CA MET A 1 -11.85 -3.48 -9.13
C MET A 1 -10.40 -3.66 -8.72
N LEU A 2 -9.51 -4.07 -9.63
CA LEU A 2 -8.07 -4.23 -9.36
C LEU A 2 -7.31 -3.05 -9.96
N TYR A 3 -6.29 -2.56 -9.25
CA TYR A 3 -5.39 -1.52 -9.76
C TYR A 3 -4.35 -2.14 -10.69
N LYS A 4 -4.23 -1.65 -11.92
CA LYS A 4 -3.29 -2.20 -12.91
C LYS A 4 -1.94 -1.50 -12.83
N SER A 5 -1.94 -0.18 -12.64
CA SER A 5 -0.77 0.65 -12.41
C SER A 5 -0.93 1.52 -11.16
N ASN A 6 0.16 2.17 -10.74
CA ASN A 6 0.11 3.12 -9.63
C ASN A 6 -0.68 4.39 -9.99
N GLU A 7 -0.85 4.69 -11.28
CA GLU A 7 -1.67 5.81 -11.75
C GLU A 7 -3.16 5.58 -11.48
N ASP A 8 -3.59 4.32 -11.40
CA ASP A 8 -4.97 3.93 -11.08
C ASP A 8 -5.30 4.08 -9.58
N LEU A 9 -4.29 4.27 -8.72
CA LEU A 9 -4.50 4.43 -7.28
C LEU A 9 -5.26 5.72 -6.97
N PRO A 10 -6.00 5.77 -5.84
CA PRO A 10 -6.66 6.99 -5.40
C PRO A 10 -5.65 8.13 -5.29
N LEU A 11 -6.06 9.34 -5.69
CA LEU A 11 -5.18 10.52 -5.70
C LEU A 11 -4.50 10.75 -4.35
N GLU A 12 -5.22 10.53 -3.27
CA GLU A 12 -4.73 10.66 -1.90
C GLU A 12 -3.59 9.67 -1.57
N VAL A 13 -3.64 8.45 -2.12
CA VAL A 13 -2.58 7.45 -1.96
C VAL A 13 -1.36 7.86 -2.79
N ARG A 14 -1.57 8.32 -4.03
CA ARG A 14 -0.48 8.74 -4.91
C ARG A 14 0.25 9.99 -4.41
N SER A 15 -0.45 10.91 -3.77
CA SER A 15 0.14 12.15 -3.26
C SER A 15 0.92 11.95 -1.96
N GLN A 16 0.55 10.97 -1.14
CA GLN A 16 1.17 10.73 0.17
C GLN A 16 2.28 9.69 0.15
N LEU A 17 2.32 8.80 -0.84
CA LEU A 17 3.25 7.67 -0.88
C LEU A 17 4.32 7.85 -1.96
N SER A 18 5.56 7.42 -1.66
CA SER A 18 6.61 7.24 -2.66
C SER A 18 6.24 6.13 -3.66
N GLN A 19 6.90 6.06 -4.82
CA GLN A 19 6.62 5.04 -5.84
C GLN A 19 6.71 3.61 -5.28
N SER A 20 7.74 3.28 -4.51
CA SER A 20 7.89 1.96 -3.88
C SER A 20 6.74 1.63 -2.91
N HIS A 21 6.27 2.61 -2.14
CA HIS A 21 5.12 2.44 -1.26
C HIS A 21 3.80 2.32 -2.02
N GLN A 22 3.66 2.98 -3.18
CA GLN A 22 2.52 2.81 -4.07
C GLN A 22 2.48 1.40 -4.66
N ASP A 23 3.62 0.83 -5.05
CA ASP A 23 3.71 -0.55 -5.54
C ASP A 23 3.29 -1.56 -4.46
N LEU A 24 3.79 -1.40 -3.24
CA LEU A 24 3.38 -2.22 -2.10
C LEU A 24 1.89 -2.09 -1.81
N TYR A 25 1.37 -0.85 -1.79
CA TYR A 25 -0.04 -0.59 -1.59
C TYR A 25 -0.90 -1.31 -2.63
N ARG A 26 -0.54 -1.18 -3.91
CA ARG A 26 -1.25 -1.80 -5.05
C ARG A 26 -1.26 -3.31 -4.92
N ALA A 27 -0.11 -3.93 -4.64
CA ALA A 27 0.00 -5.39 -4.48
C ALA A 27 -0.85 -5.90 -3.29
N ALA A 28 -0.78 -5.21 -2.15
CA ALA A 28 -1.54 -5.57 -0.96
C ALA A 28 -3.06 -5.38 -1.16
N PHE A 29 -3.47 -4.29 -1.80
CA PHE A 29 -4.88 -4.04 -2.12
C PHE A 29 -5.43 -5.11 -3.06
N ASN A 30 -4.73 -5.38 -4.16
CA ASN A 30 -5.15 -6.37 -5.16
C ASN A 30 -5.26 -7.78 -4.56
N SER A 31 -4.35 -8.13 -3.65
CA SER A 31 -4.43 -9.38 -2.90
C SER A 31 -5.64 -9.38 -1.96
N ALA A 32 -5.82 -8.32 -1.17
CA ALA A 32 -6.90 -8.24 -0.19
C ALA A 32 -8.29 -8.23 -0.83
N ILE A 33 -8.47 -7.54 -1.96
CA ILE A 33 -9.76 -7.54 -2.65
C ILE A 33 -10.08 -8.90 -3.27
N HIS A 34 -9.07 -9.66 -3.71
CA HIS A 34 -9.23 -11.02 -4.21
C HIS A 34 -9.73 -11.98 -3.11
N TRP A 35 -9.17 -11.86 -1.90
CA TRP A 35 -9.53 -12.75 -0.78
C TRP A 35 -10.78 -12.35 -0.02
N TYR A 36 -10.96 -11.05 0.22
CA TYR A 36 -12.03 -10.55 1.09
C TYR A 36 -13.25 -10.02 0.32
N GLY A 37 -13.09 -9.66 -0.95
CA GLY A 37 -14.18 -9.08 -1.76
C GLY A 37 -14.66 -7.69 -1.30
N GLU A 38 -14.05 -7.12 -0.25
CA GLU A 38 -14.48 -5.88 0.38
C GLU A 38 -13.44 -4.75 0.18
N VAL A 39 -13.87 -3.67 -0.48
CA VAL A 39 -12.99 -2.55 -0.86
C VAL A 39 -12.44 -1.81 0.35
N ALA A 40 -13.28 -1.50 1.35
CA ALA A 40 -12.85 -0.81 2.56
C ALA A 40 -11.77 -1.60 3.30
N LYS A 41 -11.99 -2.91 3.46
CA LYS A 41 -11.02 -3.83 4.05
C LYS A 41 -9.72 -3.91 3.25
N ALA A 42 -9.80 -3.96 1.93
CA ALA A 42 -8.63 -3.98 1.06
C ALA A 42 -7.77 -2.71 1.21
N HIS A 43 -8.38 -1.54 1.33
CA HIS A 43 -7.67 -0.29 1.63
C HIS A 43 -6.99 -0.33 3.00
N HIS A 44 -7.66 -0.84 4.03
CA HIS A 44 -7.08 -0.96 5.37
C HIS A 44 -5.85 -1.89 5.38
N VAL A 45 -5.93 -3.04 4.70
CA VAL A 45 -4.80 -3.97 4.58
C VAL A 45 -3.64 -3.32 3.85
N ALA A 46 -3.90 -2.65 2.72
CA ALA A 46 -2.86 -1.98 1.95
C ALA A 46 -2.17 -0.85 2.72
N LEU A 47 -2.93 -0.01 3.45
CA LEU A 47 -2.37 1.03 4.31
C LEU A 47 -1.53 0.45 5.45
N SER A 48 -1.96 -0.67 6.03
CA SER A 48 -1.23 -1.34 7.12
C SER A 48 0.11 -1.87 6.62
N ALA A 49 0.14 -2.49 5.44
CA ALA A 49 1.38 -2.96 4.81
C ALA A 49 2.38 -1.82 4.58
N VAL A 50 1.92 -0.69 4.04
CA VAL A 50 2.78 0.48 3.82
C VAL A 50 3.30 1.06 5.13
N ARG A 51 2.48 1.15 6.17
CA ARG A 51 2.90 1.62 7.51
C ARG A 51 3.97 0.71 8.12
N MET A 52 3.82 -0.60 7.98
CA MET A 52 4.82 -1.57 8.45
C MET A 52 6.14 -1.41 7.72
N GLN A 53 6.12 -1.30 6.38
CA GLN A 53 7.34 -1.08 5.60
C GLN A 53 8.03 0.23 5.99
N SER A 54 7.27 1.32 6.14
CA SER A 54 7.79 2.63 6.53
C SER A 54 8.44 2.61 7.93
N ALA A 55 7.85 1.85 8.86
CA ALA A 55 8.41 1.67 10.19
C ALA A 55 9.71 0.87 10.15
N MET A 56 9.79 -0.19 9.33
CA MET A 56 11.01 -0.99 9.15
C MET A 56 12.12 -0.16 8.52
N ASP A 57 11.83 0.60 7.47
CA ASP A 57 12.81 1.49 6.82
C ASP A 57 13.37 2.52 7.81
N ARG A 58 12.50 3.10 8.65
CA ARG A 58 12.92 4.03 9.70
C ARG A 58 13.80 3.38 10.76
N THR A 59 13.50 2.14 11.16
CA THR A 59 14.31 1.39 12.13
C THR A 59 15.69 1.03 11.55
N VAL A 60 15.77 0.61 10.28
CA VAL A 60 17.04 0.29 9.62
C VAL A 60 17.95 1.51 9.55
N VAL A 61 17.41 2.71 9.29
CA VAL A 61 18.18 3.97 9.25
C VAL A 61 18.72 4.37 10.64
N LEU A 62 18.07 3.98 11.73
CA LEU A 62 18.51 4.31 13.10
C LEU A 62 19.55 3.34 13.67
N GLN A 63 19.83 2.21 13.01
CA GLN A 63 20.78 1.19 13.46
C GLN A 63 22.11 1.16 12.67
N GLY A 64 22.33 2.10 11.74
CA GLY A 64 23.57 2.26 10.98
C GLY A 64 24.32 3.54 11.35
#